data_AF-A0A1D2U7I6-F1
#
_entry.id   AF-A0A1D2U7I6-F1
#
_cell.length_a   1.000
_cell.length_b   1.000
_cell.length_c   1.000
_cell.angle_alpha   90.00
_cell.angle_beta   90.00
_cell.angle_gamma   90.00
#
_symmetry.space_group_name_H-M   'P 1'
#
loop_
_entity.id
_entity.type
_entity.pdbx_description
1 polymer ?
#
loop_
_entity_poly.entity_id
_entity_poly.type
_entity_poly.pdbx_seq_one_letter_code
_entity_poly.pdbx_strand_id
1 'polypeptide(L)'
;MTPHRLRLVRVLLASALAGPAAMAIAETAAVGTEGVQAPLPTALSYDSAMADYQPYADQPVQSWREANDRVGRIGGWRAYAREIMTGVPAGTGDAGKASSGGNEHMNMGGQRP
;
A
#
# COMPACT_ATOMS: atom_id res chain seq x y z
N MET A 1 21.11 17.75 -32.60
CA MET A 1 19.69 17.79 -32.99
C MET A 1 19.39 16.60 -33.87
N THR A 2 18.80 15.54 -33.30
CA THR A 2 18.08 14.50 -34.05
C THR A 2 17.12 13.79 -33.06
N PRO A 3 15.80 13.94 -33.22
CA PRO A 3 14.78 13.37 -32.34
C PRO A 3 14.36 11.96 -32.80
N HIS A 4 14.46 10.96 -31.94
CA HIS A 4 14.14 9.56 -32.27
C HIS A 4 13.16 8.88 -31.31
N ARG A 5 12.31 9.65 -30.62
CA ARG A 5 11.34 9.05 -29.69
C ARG A 5 9.92 9.47 -30.02
N LEU A 6 9.49 9.18 -31.25
CA LEU A 6 8.06 9.02 -31.56
C LEU A 6 7.84 8.12 -32.79
N ARG A 7 8.10 6.83 -32.64
CA ARG A 7 7.58 5.75 -33.47
C ARG A 7 7.59 4.51 -32.59
N LEU A 8 6.57 3.68 -32.48
CA LEU A 8 5.20 3.69 -32.95
C LEU A 8 4.62 2.45 -32.23
N VAL A 9 3.44 2.56 -31.65
CA VAL A 9 2.66 1.43 -31.16
C VAL A 9 2.64 0.31 -32.20
N ARG A 10 3.10 -0.89 -31.83
CA ARG A 10 2.75 -2.15 -32.51
C ARG A 10 2.59 -3.26 -31.49
N VAL A 11 1.36 -3.33 -30.98
CA VAL A 11 0.73 -4.53 -30.43
C VAL A 11 0.97 -5.69 -31.39
N LEU A 12 1.54 -6.81 -30.92
CA LEU A 12 1.21 -8.13 -31.46
C LEU A 12 1.14 -9.15 -30.32
N LEU A 13 -0.11 -9.36 -29.93
CA LEU A 13 -0.69 -10.45 -29.17
C LEU A 13 -0.41 -11.78 -29.88
N ALA A 14 0.16 -12.77 -29.18
CA ALA A 14 0.16 -14.16 -29.62
C ALA A 14 0.29 -15.10 -28.41
N SER A 15 -0.69 -15.07 -27.50
CA SER A 15 -0.86 -16.13 -26.51
C SER A 15 -1.52 -17.32 -27.19
N ALA A 16 -0.72 -18.36 -27.47
CA ALA A 16 -1.20 -19.64 -27.99
C ALA A 16 -1.99 -20.38 -26.89
N LEU A 17 -3.31 -20.38 -27.00
CA LEU A 17 -4.22 -21.16 -26.15
C LEU A 17 -4.33 -22.58 -26.74
N ALA A 18 -3.43 -23.48 -26.32
CA ALA A 18 -3.53 -24.90 -26.64
C ALA A 18 -4.24 -25.62 -25.48
N GLY A 19 -5.54 -25.87 -25.65
CA GLY A 19 -6.32 -26.73 -24.75
C GLY A 19 -6.25 -28.20 -25.18
N PRO A 20 -5.96 -29.14 -24.27
CA PRO A 20 -6.28 -30.53 -24.47
C PRO A 20 -7.66 -30.90 -23.89
N ALA A 21 -8.25 -31.87 -24.56
CA ALA A 21 -9.64 -32.31 -24.52
C ALA A 21 -10.09 -32.89 -23.18
N ALA A 22 -11.41 -32.78 -22.97
CA ALA A 22 -12.15 -33.44 -21.89
C ALA A 22 -11.99 -34.96 -21.94
N MET A 23 -11.63 -35.56 -20.81
CA MET A 23 -11.97 -36.94 -20.50
C MET A 23 -12.98 -36.92 -19.36
N ALA A 24 -14.24 -37.23 -19.68
CA ALA A 24 -15.25 -37.54 -18.70
C ALA A 24 -14.96 -38.93 -18.14
N ILE A 25 -14.61 -38.99 -16.86
CA ILE A 25 -14.65 -40.23 -16.07
C ILE A 25 -16.07 -40.31 -15.49
N ALA A 26 -16.85 -41.27 -15.95
CA ALA A 26 -18.12 -41.63 -15.34
C ALA A 26 -17.80 -42.48 -14.09
N GLU A 27 -17.95 -41.89 -12.91
CA GLU A 27 -17.91 -42.65 -11.66
C GLU A 27 -19.31 -43.21 -11.39
N THR A 28 -19.47 -44.52 -11.57
CA THR A 28 -20.62 -45.25 -11.04
C THR A 28 -20.58 -45.21 -9.53
N ALA A 29 -21.57 -44.54 -8.92
CA ALA A 29 -21.77 -44.56 -7.49
C ALA A 29 -22.07 -45.99 -7.03
N ALA A 30 -21.21 -46.55 -6.18
CA ALA A 30 -21.53 -47.74 -5.42
C ALA A 30 -22.70 -47.41 -4.48
N VAL A 31 -23.80 -48.14 -4.60
CA VAL A 31 -24.88 -48.12 -3.62
C VAL A 31 -24.54 -49.13 -2.52
N GLY A 32 -24.67 -48.69 -1.27
CA GLY A 32 -24.73 -49.59 -0.11
C GLY A 32 -23.57 -49.46 0.87
N THR A 33 -23.81 -48.74 1.95
CA THR A 33 -24.08 -49.33 3.28
C THR A 33 -24.78 -48.26 4.09
N GLU A 34 -25.97 -48.55 4.63
CA GLU A 34 -26.58 -47.75 5.69
C GLU A 34 -25.72 -47.93 6.95
N GLY A 35 -24.58 -47.25 6.98
CA GLY A 35 -23.85 -47.01 8.20
C GLY A 35 -24.73 -46.15 9.11
N VAL A 36 -24.75 -46.47 10.40
CA VAL A 36 -25.34 -45.62 11.43
C VAL A 36 -24.88 -44.19 11.19
N GLN A 37 -25.78 -43.33 10.74
CA GLN A 37 -25.47 -41.94 10.43
C GLN A 37 -25.06 -41.28 11.74
N ALA A 38 -23.76 -41.09 11.93
CA ALA A 38 -23.26 -40.31 13.07
C ALA A 38 -23.97 -38.93 13.03
N PRO A 39 -24.44 -38.41 14.18
CA PRO A 39 -25.10 -37.11 14.21
C PRO A 39 -24.21 -36.07 13.54
N LEU A 40 -24.68 -35.49 12.44
CA LEU A 40 -23.96 -34.41 11.78
C LEU A 40 -23.91 -33.22 12.74
N PRO A 41 -22.75 -32.53 12.87
CA PRO A 41 -22.69 -31.29 13.63
C PRO A 41 -23.72 -30.31 13.07
N THR A 42 -24.74 -30.00 13.88
CA THR A 42 -25.84 -29.09 13.51
C THR A 42 -25.51 -27.63 13.78
N ALA A 43 -24.39 -27.35 14.44
CA ALA A 43 -23.92 -26.01 14.74
C ALA A 43 -22.76 -25.62 13.83
N LEU A 44 -22.99 -24.63 12.96
CA LEU A 44 -21.95 -23.99 12.18
C LEU A 44 -21.39 -22.80 12.99
N SER A 45 -20.11 -22.88 13.35
CA SER A 45 -19.40 -21.72 13.91
C SER A 45 -18.95 -20.83 12.76
N TYR A 46 -19.47 -19.60 12.71
CA TYR A 46 -19.13 -18.62 11.68
C TYR A 46 -18.38 -17.45 12.31
N ASP A 47 -17.09 -17.34 12.00
CA ASP A 47 -16.28 -16.16 12.29
C ASP A 47 -16.22 -15.28 11.04
N SER A 48 -16.59 -14.01 11.19
CA SER A 48 -16.58 -13.07 10.08
C SER A 48 -15.16 -12.57 9.85
N ALA A 49 -14.69 -12.61 8.60
CA ALA A 49 -13.44 -11.95 8.20
C ALA A 49 -13.45 -10.42 8.41
N MET A 50 -14.63 -9.85 8.64
CA MET A 50 -14.83 -8.41 8.90
C MET A 50 -15.11 -8.12 10.38
N ALA A 51 -14.98 -9.10 11.28
CA ALA A 51 -15.26 -8.92 12.71
C ALA A 51 -14.45 -7.75 13.31
N ASP A 52 -13.20 -7.59 12.87
CA ASP A 52 -12.28 -6.54 13.30
C ASP A 52 -12.10 -5.43 12.26
N TYR A 53 -13.01 -5.32 11.29
CA TYR A 53 -12.89 -4.28 10.28
C TYR A 53 -12.99 -2.90 10.92
N GLN A 54 -11.91 -2.13 10.84
CA GLN A 54 -11.91 -0.73 11.20
C GLN A 54 -12.34 0.10 9.99
N PRO A 55 -13.43 0.88 10.10
CA PRO A 55 -13.83 1.77 9.03
C PRO A 55 -12.74 2.80 8.77
N TYR A 56 -12.60 3.18 7.51
CA TYR A 56 -11.73 4.30 7.15
C TYR A 56 -12.23 5.58 7.83
N ALA A 57 -11.31 6.31 8.45
CA ALA A 57 -11.54 7.62 9.01
C ALA A 57 -10.71 8.65 8.26
N ASP A 58 -11.35 9.76 7.87
CA ASP A 58 -10.67 10.85 7.20
C ASP A 58 -9.59 11.47 8.11
N GLN A 59 -8.45 11.79 7.51
CA GLN A 59 -7.41 12.49 8.22
C GLN A 59 -7.83 13.97 8.44
N PRO A 60 -7.62 14.54 9.64
CA PRO A 60 -7.92 15.94 9.87
C PRO A 60 -7.09 16.83 8.94
N VAL A 61 -7.74 17.87 8.40
CA VAL A 61 -7.07 18.89 7.57
C VAL A 61 -6.06 19.64 8.42
N GLN A 62 -4.79 19.54 8.04
CA GLN A 62 -3.69 20.26 8.67
C GLN A 62 -3.33 21.49 7.84
N SER A 63 -2.69 22.48 8.47
CA SER A 63 -2.14 23.58 7.70
C SER A 63 -1.03 23.08 6.78
N TRP A 64 -1.04 23.55 5.53
CA TRP A 64 -0.05 23.13 4.53
C TRP A 64 1.38 23.42 4.96
N ARG A 65 1.61 24.56 5.64
CA ARG A 65 2.93 24.94 6.14
C ARG A 65 3.41 23.98 7.23
N GLU A 66 2.59 23.72 8.24
CA GLU A 66 2.99 22.83 9.34
C GLU A 66 3.24 21.40 8.87
N ALA A 67 2.43 20.92 7.91
CA ALA A 67 2.62 19.61 7.29
C ALA A 67 3.98 19.51 6.59
N ASN A 68 4.37 20.54 5.84
CA ASN A 68 5.65 20.57 5.15
C ASN A 68 6.84 20.76 6.10
N ASP A 69 6.71 21.62 7.11
CA ASP A 69 7.74 21.81 8.13
C ASP A 69 8.03 20.49 8.87
N ARG A 70 6.98 19.68 9.10
CA ARG A 70 7.14 18.34 9.68
C ARG A 70 7.95 17.42 8.78
N VAL A 71 7.69 17.40 7.48
CA VAL A 71 8.49 16.62 6.51
C VAL A 71 9.95 17.08 6.53
N GLY A 72 10.19 18.39 6.66
CA GLY A 72 11.53 18.95 6.85
C GLY A 72 12.22 18.40 8.11
N ARG A 73 11.53 18.40 9.26
CA ARG A 73 12.06 17.85 10.53
C ARG A 73 12.39 16.36 10.46
N ILE A 74 11.62 15.58 9.71
CA ILE A 74 11.87 14.14 9.50
C ILE A 74 13.13 13.89 8.62
N GLY A 75 13.61 14.91 7.89
CA GLY A 75 14.76 14.80 6.99
C GLY A 75 14.39 14.86 5.50
N GLY A 76 13.18 15.29 5.18
CA GLY A 76 12.68 15.49 3.82
C GLY A 76 12.51 14.19 3.03
N TRP A 77 12.39 14.30 1.71
CA TRP A 77 12.18 13.16 0.80
C TRP A 77 13.29 12.09 0.89
N ARG A 78 14.52 12.48 1.26
CA ARG A 78 15.66 11.57 1.38
C ARG A 78 15.48 10.58 2.54
N ALA A 79 14.82 10.99 3.62
CA ALA A 79 14.53 10.12 4.75
C ALA A 79 13.59 8.98 4.33
N TYR A 80 12.53 9.29 3.58
CA TYR A 80 11.62 8.30 3.02
C TYR A 80 12.28 7.40 1.96
N ALA A 81 13.20 7.94 1.15
CA ALA A 81 13.97 7.11 0.24
C ALA A 81 14.84 6.07 0.98
N ARG A 82 15.41 6.46 2.14
CA ARG A 82 16.19 5.56 3.00
C ARG A 82 15.31 4.49 3.65
N GLU A 83 14.09 4.82 4.05
CA GLU A 83 13.12 3.87 4.59
C GLU A 83 12.87 2.71 3.63
N ILE A 84 12.70 2.99 2.34
CA ILE A 84 12.52 1.94 1.31
C ILE A 84 13.77 1.04 1.20
N MET A 85 14.96 1.62 1.34
CA MET A 85 16.22 0.87 1.22
C MET A 85 16.56 0.04 2.46
N THR A 86 16.15 0.51 3.64
CA THR A 86 16.59 -0.05 4.93
C THR A 86 15.48 -0.74 5.70
N GLY A 87 14.22 -0.54 5.32
CA GLY A 87 13.04 -0.97 6.08
C GLY A 87 12.83 -0.22 7.38
N VAL A 88 13.66 0.80 7.68
CA VAL A 88 13.58 1.57 8.93
C VAL A 88 12.70 2.80 8.71
N PRO A 89 11.61 2.96 9.48
CA PRO A 89 10.67 4.07 9.30
C PRO A 89 11.31 5.43 9.52
N ALA A 90 11.15 6.34 8.57
CA ALA A 90 11.80 7.66 8.56
C ALA A 90 11.45 8.53 9.79
N GLY A 91 10.27 8.33 10.38
CA GLY A 91 9.78 9.10 11.52
C GLY A 91 10.22 8.62 12.90
N THR A 92 11.05 7.58 13.00
CA THR A 92 11.47 7.00 14.30
C THR A 92 12.67 7.68 14.95
N GLY A 93 13.31 8.64 14.26
CA GLY A 93 14.47 9.38 14.77
C GLY A 93 14.22 10.88 14.86
N ASP A 94 14.44 11.44 16.04
CA ASP A 94 14.76 12.85 16.27
C ASP A 94 13.66 13.91 15.96
N ALA A 95 12.45 13.70 16.46
CA ALA A 95 11.46 14.78 16.57
C ALA A 95 11.78 15.81 17.70
N GLY A 96 12.96 15.72 18.34
CA GLY A 96 13.27 16.41 19.60
C GLY A 96 14.54 17.24 19.67
N LYS A 97 15.47 17.16 18.70
CA LYS A 97 16.80 17.79 18.81
C LYS A 97 17.11 18.74 17.66
N ALA A 98 16.27 19.75 17.44
CA ALA A 98 16.69 20.95 16.69
C ALA A 98 15.81 22.17 17.04
N SER A 99 15.87 22.61 18.30
CA SER A 99 15.47 23.97 18.67
C SER A 99 16.47 24.51 19.70
N SER A 100 17.72 24.69 19.28
CA SER A 100 18.65 25.60 19.94
C SER A 100 19.72 25.99 18.93
N GLY A 101 19.49 27.11 18.25
CA GLY A 101 20.37 27.67 17.23
C GLY A 101 19.73 28.97 16.76
N GLY A 102 20.07 30.06 17.43
CA GLY A 102 19.41 31.35 17.32
C GLY A 102 19.43 31.93 15.90
N ASN A 103 18.26 32.37 15.45
CA ASN A 103 18.14 33.25 14.29
C ASN A 103 17.90 34.67 14.82
N GLU A 104 18.99 35.40 15.03
CA GLU A 104 18.97 36.85 15.17
C GLU A 104 18.39 37.45 13.88
N HIS A 105 17.15 37.94 13.94
CA HIS A 105 16.51 38.66 12.85
C HIS A 105 17.19 40.02 12.67
N MET A 106 18.15 40.12 11.73
CA MET A 106 18.66 41.41 11.26
C MET A 106 17.58 42.11 10.43
N ASN A 107 16.99 43.13 11.06
CA ASN A 107 16.05 44.08 10.48
C ASN A 107 16.76 44.93 9.40
N MET A 108 16.62 44.55 8.13
CA MET A 108 16.99 45.40 7.00
C MET A 108 15.86 46.37 6.71
N GLY A 109 15.80 47.46 7.48
CA GLY A 109 14.99 48.64 7.18
C GLY A 109 15.48 49.31 5.91
N GLY A 110 14.95 48.87 4.76
CA GLY A 110 15.15 49.51 3.47
C GLY A 110 14.23 50.72 3.32
N GLN A 111 14.72 51.88 3.74
CA GLN A 111 14.25 53.19 3.28
C GLN A 111 14.19 53.18 1.75
N ARG A 112 13.03 53.49 1.16
CA ARG A 112 12.93 53.79 -0.28
C ARG A 112 12.45 55.25 -0.43
N PRO A 113 13.10 56.07 -1.28
CA PRO A 113 12.67 57.43 -1.57
C PRO A 113 11.36 57.46 -2.39
#